data_AF-A0A3D1MCZ3-F1
#
_entry.id   AF-A0A3D1MCZ3-F1
#
_cell.length_a   1.000
_cell.length_b   1.000
_cell.length_c   1.000
_cell.angle_alpha   90.00
_cell.angle_beta   90.00
_cell.angle_gamma   90.00
#
_symmetry.space_group_name_H-M   'P 1'
#
loop_
_entity.id
_entity.type
_entity.pdbx_description
1 polymer ?
#
loop_
_entity_poly.entity_id
_entity_poly.type
_entity_poly.pdbx_seq_one_letter_code
_entity_poly.pdbx_strand_id
1 'polypeptide(L)'
;MKTILRYGFNISLIAFVFSALLSSCNLGENEGREESVWVYLPSKPESLNAVLSSDANSSTIQNYLYQTLQVIDDNDFSMNPVLLIENPKTTILTKGPYSGGMVMEMRIREEAAWDNGTPITAHDVDYTYRMIKNPFSETLHKRPYFEDLDSIWIDPYDPKHFKFYCKKQYILAESSLTTQHILPRYRYDPDDLLGPYSVTDLNANGAKHLEEGNEDL
;
A
#
# COMPACT_ATOMS: atom_id res chain seq x y z
N MET A 1 71.25 -28.88 -15.43
CA MET A 1 71.02 -27.45 -15.12
C MET A 1 70.20 -26.69 -16.19
N LYS A 2 70.35 -26.98 -17.49
CA LYS A 2 69.59 -26.30 -18.56
C LYS A 2 68.07 -26.59 -18.61
N THR A 3 67.63 -27.75 -18.10
CA THR A 3 66.22 -28.17 -18.14
C THR A 3 65.37 -27.47 -17.07
N ILE A 4 65.92 -27.25 -15.87
CA ILE A 4 65.22 -26.62 -14.74
C ILE A 4 64.95 -25.13 -15.00
N LEU A 5 65.88 -24.44 -15.68
CA LEU A 5 65.75 -23.03 -16.06
C LEU A 5 64.64 -22.81 -17.12
N ARG A 6 64.38 -23.81 -17.98
CA ARG A 6 63.35 -23.79 -19.02
C ARG A 6 61.93 -23.95 -18.45
N TYR A 7 61.76 -24.77 -17.41
CA TYR A 7 60.46 -24.92 -16.74
C TYR A 7 60.12 -23.71 -15.87
N GLY A 8 61.10 -23.09 -15.20
CA GLY A 8 60.89 -21.85 -14.44
C GLY A 8 60.44 -20.67 -15.30
N PHE A 9 60.99 -20.54 -16.51
CA PHE A 9 60.59 -19.50 -17.47
C PHE A 9 59.17 -19.70 -18.01
N ASN A 10 58.78 -20.95 -18.31
CA ASN A 10 57.44 -21.28 -18.79
C ASN A 10 56.37 -21.11 -17.71
N ILE A 11 56.66 -21.43 -16.45
CA ILE A 11 55.73 -21.23 -15.32
C ILE A 11 55.53 -19.73 -15.05
N SER A 12 56.59 -18.92 -15.14
CA SER A 12 56.50 -17.47 -14.99
C SER A 12 55.70 -16.81 -16.12
N LEU A 13 55.81 -17.31 -17.35
CA LEU A 13 55.05 -16.82 -18.50
C LEU A 13 53.55 -17.17 -18.39
N ILE A 14 53.23 -18.39 -17.94
CA ILE A 14 51.85 -18.83 -17.70
C ILE A 14 51.21 -18.02 -16.57
N ALA A 15 51.94 -17.78 -15.47
CA ALA A 15 51.44 -16.96 -14.36
C ALA A 15 51.19 -15.50 -14.77
N PHE A 16 52.05 -14.93 -15.63
CA PHE A 16 51.86 -13.57 -16.16
C PHE A 16 50.65 -13.48 -17.10
N VAL A 17 50.44 -14.47 -17.97
CA VAL A 17 49.26 -14.55 -18.85
C VAL A 17 47.98 -14.77 -18.04
N PHE A 18 48.01 -15.57 -16.96
CA PHE A 18 46.86 -15.77 -16.07
C PHE A 18 46.52 -14.51 -15.27
N SER A 19 47.52 -13.76 -14.81
CA SER A 19 47.33 -12.47 -14.14
C SER A 19 46.79 -11.38 -15.07
N ALA A 20 47.17 -11.40 -16.36
CA ALA A 20 46.64 -10.50 -17.38
C ALA A 20 45.19 -10.82 -17.74
N LEU A 21 44.80 -12.11 -17.73
CA LEU A 21 43.41 -12.54 -17.94
C LEU A 21 42.47 -12.13 -16.81
N LEU A 22 42.94 -12.12 -15.55
CA LEU A 22 42.15 -11.65 -14.40
C LEU A 22 41.96 -10.13 -14.36
N SER A 23 42.85 -9.36 -15.00
CA SER A 23 42.73 -7.89 -15.09
C SER A 23 41.83 -7.42 -16.23
N SER A 24 41.42 -8.31 -17.13
CA SER A 24 40.53 -7.99 -18.26
C SER A 24 39.04 -8.10 -17.92
N CYS A 25 38.70 -8.59 -16.72
CA CYS A 25 37.36 -8.45 -16.15
C CYS A 25 37.29 -7.19 -15.28
N ASN A 26 37.60 -6.03 -15.87
CA ASN A 26 36.94 -4.81 -15.42
C ASN A 26 35.57 -4.82 -16.10
N LEU A 27 34.58 -5.46 -15.46
CA LEU A 27 33.20 -5.03 -15.61
C LEU A 27 33.23 -3.55 -15.28
N GLY A 28 33.14 -2.71 -16.31
CA GLY A 28 33.07 -1.26 -16.12
C GLY A 28 31.98 -1.02 -15.10
N GLU A 29 32.40 -0.58 -13.92
CA GLU A 29 31.50 -0.06 -12.90
C GLU A 29 30.72 1.04 -13.63
N ASN A 30 29.44 0.78 -13.90
CA ASN A 30 28.55 1.76 -14.53
C ASN A 30 28.25 2.84 -13.48
N GLU A 31 29.27 3.52 -12.99
CA GLU A 31 29.13 4.74 -12.22
C GLU A 31 28.52 5.80 -13.14
N GLY A 32 27.23 6.08 -12.96
CA GLY A 32 26.61 7.30 -13.50
C GLY A 32 25.51 7.13 -14.55
N ARG A 33 24.90 5.95 -14.73
CA ARG A 33 23.54 5.89 -15.30
C ARG A 33 22.55 5.72 -14.16
N GLU A 34 21.74 6.76 -13.91
CA GLU A 34 20.49 6.56 -13.16
C GLU A 34 19.71 5.45 -13.87
N GLU A 35 19.40 4.38 -13.15
CA GLU A 35 18.53 3.32 -13.64
C GLU A 35 17.11 3.88 -13.78
N SER A 36 16.85 4.51 -14.92
CA SER A 36 15.59 5.20 -15.21
C SER A 36 14.73 4.39 -16.17
N VAL A 37 13.42 4.34 -15.90
CA VAL A 37 12.41 3.85 -16.84
C VAL A 37 11.53 5.02 -17.26
N TRP A 38 11.32 5.18 -18.57
CA TRP A 38 10.44 6.21 -19.13
C TRP A 38 9.05 5.61 -19.39
N VAL A 39 8.06 6.07 -18.62
CA VAL A 39 6.66 5.70 -18.79
C VAL A 39 5.91 6.88 -19.43
N TYR A 40 5.33 6.66 -20.61
CA TYR A 40 4.53 7.68 -21.29
C TYR A 40 3.11 7.70 -20.74
N LEU A 41 2.62 8.89 -20.37
CA LEU A 41 1.23 9.13 -20.01
C LEU A 41 0.55 9.98 -21.09
N PRO A 42 -0.63 9.57 -21.60
CA PRO A 42 -1.30 10.26 -22.70
C PRO A 42 -1.84 11.65 -22.32
N SER A 43 -2.04 11.93 -21.03
CA SER A 43 -2.40 13.25 -20.51
C SER A 43 -1.97 13.40 -19.05
N LYS A 44 -2.14 14.61 -18.49
CA LYS A 44 -1.89 14.87 -17.07
C LYS A 44 -2.89 14.11 -16.18
N PRO A 45 -2.50 13.71 -14.94
CA PRO A 45 -3.44 13.20 -13.96
C PRO A 45 -4.42 14.28 -13.49
N GLU A 46 -5.63 13.88 -13.09
CA GLU A 46 -6.60 14.76 -12.41
C GLU A 46 -6.11 15.17 -11.02
N SER A 47 -5.64 14.20 -10.22
CA SER A 47 -5.18 14.42 -8.85
C SER A 47 -4.22 13.33 -8.41
N LEU A 48 -3.23 13.68 -7.58
CA LEU A 48 -2.33 12.69 -6.96
C LEU A 48 -2.83 12.20 -5.59
N ASN A 49 -3.99 12.71 -5.13
CA ASN A 49 -4.65 12.19 -3.95
C ASN A 49 -5.46 10.93 -4.33
N ALA A 50 -5.03 9.78 -3.80
CA ALA A 50 -5.54 8.47 -4.19
C ALA A 50 -7.00 8.20 -3.80
N VAL A 51 -7.64 9.04 -2.98
CA VAL A 51 -9.09 8.93 -2.71
C VAL A 51 -9.94 9.87 -3.56
N LEU A 52 -9.36 10.95 -4.11
CA LEU A 52 -10.12 11.97 -4.85
C LEU A 52 -10.17 11.70 -6.36
N SER A 53 -9.10 11.17 -6.95
CA SER A 53 -9.06 10.93 -8.40
C SER A 53 -9.96 9.77 -8.84
N SER A 54 -10.36 9.80 -10.11
CA SER A 54 -11.08 8.69 -10.77
C SER A 54 -10.47 8.27 -12.11
N ASP A 55 -9.51 9.03 -12.66
CA ASP A 55 -8.92 8.78 -13.97
C ASP A 55 -7.74 7.78 -13.94
N ALA A 56 -7.50 7.14 -15.09
CA ALA A 56 -6.48 6.10 -15.23
C ALA A 56 -5.03 6.61 -15.10
N ASN A 57 -4.74 7.86 -15.48
CA ASN A 57 -3.38 8.41 -15.38
C ASN A 57 -3.01 8.69 -13.93
N SER A 58 -3.97 9.21 -13.15
CA SER A 58 -3.82 9.34 -11.69
C SER A 58 -3.56 7.97 -11.05
N SER A 59 -4.38 6.96 -11.35
CA SER A 59 -4.20 5.60 -10.82
C SER A 59 -2.82 5.01 -11.16
N THR A 60 -2.33 5.25 -12.39
CA THR A 60 -1.00 4.79 -12.81
C THR A 60 0.10 5.37 -11.93
N ILE A 61 0.08 6.68 -11.67
CA ILE A 61 1.08 7.33 -10.81
C ILE A 61 0.89 6.89 -9.34
N GLN A 62 -0.34 6.81 -8.88
CA GLN A 62 -0.68 6.46 -7.50
C GLN A 62 -0.22 5.06 -7.12
N ASN A 63 -0.23 4.09 -8.05
CA ASN A 63 0.33 2.76 -7.84
C ASN A 63 1.85 2.76 -7.56
N TYR A 64 2.56 3.84 -7.89
CA TYR A 64 3.96 4.04 -7.51
C TYR A 64 4.14 4.86 -6.22
N LEU A 65 3.11 5.61 -5.79
CA LEU A 65 3.19 6.51 -4.64
C LEU A 65 2.59 5.91 -3.35
N TYR A 66 1.60 5.04 -3.48
CA TYR A 66 0.83 4.50 -2.36
C TYR A 66 0.82 2.98 -2.39
N GLN A 67 0.63 2.39 -1.22
CA GLN A 67 0.45 0.96 -1.06
C GLN A 67 -1.00 0.63 -0.71
N THR A 68 -1.42 -0.58 -1.06
CA THR A 68 -2.71 -1.17 -0.71
C THR A 68 -2.53 -2.26 0.35
N LEU A 69 -3.61 -2.74 0.96
CA LEU A 69 -3.54 -3.88 1.88
C LEU A 69 -3.22 -5.18 1.12
N GLN A 70 -3.88 -5.36 -0.01
CA GLN A 70 -3.67 -6.44 -0.97
C GLN A 70 -3.70 -5.89 -2.40
N VAL A 71 -3.18 -6.68 -3.35
CA VAL A 71 -3.30 -6.44 -4.79
C VAL A 71 -3.96 -7.65 -5.45
N ILE A 72 -4.59 -7.43 -6.60
CA ILE A 72 -5.06 -8.52 -7.46
C ILE A 72 -3.91 -8.88 -8.40
N ASP A 73 -3.56 -10.16 -8.49
CA ASP A 73 -2.57 -10.64 -9.46
C ASP A 73 -3.14 -10.58 -10.88
N ASP A 74 -2.43 -9.95 -11.81
CA ASP A 74 -2.90 -9.80 -13.18
C ASP A 74 -2.91 -11.13 -13.97
N ASN A 75 -2.22 -12.17 -13.49
CA ASN A 75 -2.13 -13.45 -14.19
C ASN A 75 -3.26 -14.40 -13.81
N ASP A 76 -3.54 -14.55 -12.52
CA ASP A 76 -4.50 -15.53 -12.00
C ASP A 76 -5.67 -14.92 -11.21
N PHE A 77 -5.70 -13.59 -11.07
CA PHE A 77 -6.72 -12.83 -10.34
C PHE A 77 -6.81 -13.18 -8.85
N SER A 78 -5.78 -13.80 -8.29
CA SER A 78 -5.70 -14.05 -6.86
C SER A 78 -5.46 -12.75 -6.08
N MET A 79 -5.99 -12.71 -4.85
CA MET A 79 -5.69 -11.63 -3.92
C MET A 79 -4.38 -11.94 -3.20
N ASN A 80 -3.41 -11.03 -3.30
CA ASN A 80 -2.07 -11.18 -2.72
C ASN A 80 -1.77 -10.10 -1.67
N PRO A 81 -1.24 -10.48 -0.48
CA PRO A 81 -0.88 -9.52 0.56
C PRO A 81 0.22 -8.56 0.12
N VAL A 82 0.00 -7.26 0.28
CA VAL A 82 1.01 -6.20 0.10
C VAL A 82 1.44 -5.70 1.48
N LEU A 83 0.67 -4.79 2.09
CA LEU A 83 0.90 -4.34 3.46
C LEU A 83 0.55 -5.42 4.49
N LEU A 84 -0.33 -6.36 4.15
CA LEU A 84 -0.72 -7.44 5.05
C LEU A 84 0.33 -8.57 5.10
N ILE A 85 0.38 -9.27 6.23
CA ILE A 85 1.21 -10.48 6.38
C ILE A 85 0.63 -11.68 5.62
N GLU A 86 -0.71 -11.75 5.55
CA GLU A 86 -1.49 -12.82 4.92
C GLU A 86 -2.87 -12.26 4.47
N ASN A 87 -3.61 -13.03 3.67
CA ASN A 87 -4.94 -12.62 3.24
C ASN A 87 -5.91 -12.53 4.44
N PRO A 88 -6.89 -11.62 4.43
CA PRO A 88 -7.82 -11.42 5.54
C PRO A 88 -8.53 -12.70 5.96
N LYS A 89 -8.63 -12.92 7.27
CA LYS A 89 -9.45 -14.00 7.83
C LYS A 89 -10.90 -13.53 7.95
N THR A 90 -11.74 -13.96 7.01
CA THR A 90 -13.16 -13.58 6.97
C THR A 90 -14.03 -14.54 7.77
N THR A 91 -14.88 -14.00 8.64
CA THR A 91 -15.86 -14.78 9.43
C THR A 91 -17.26 -14.18 9.27
N ILE A 92 -18.25 -15.03 9.00
CA ILE A 92 -19.66 -14.63 8.99
C ILE A 92 -20.17 -14.54 10.42
N LEU A 93 -20.81 -13.42 10.75
CA LEU A 93 -21.32 -13.14 12.09
C LEU A 93 -22.77 -13.59 12.20
N THR A 94 -23.08 -14.41 13.21
CA THR A 94 -24.43 -14.96 13.45
C THR A 94 -25.13 -14.36 14.68
N LYS A 95 -24.43 -13.49 15.41
CA LYS A 95 -24.90 -12.85 16.64
C LYS A 95 -24.31 -11.45 16.78
N GLY A 96 -24.92 -10.63 17.64
CA GLY A 96 -24.46 -9.27 17.92
C GLY A 96 -24.94 -8.24 16.89
N PRO A 97 -24.44 -6.99 16.97
CA PRO A 97 -24.91 -5.89 16.13
C PRO A 97 -24.67 -6.10 14.62
N TYR A 98 -23.74 -6.97 14.26
CA TYR A 98 -23.39 -7.31 12.88
C TYR A 98 -23.92 -8.68 12.43
N SER A 99 -24.95 -9.22 13.10
CA SER A 99 -25.56 -10.50 12.71
C SER A 99 -26.05 -10.48 11.26
N GLY A 100 -25.62 -11.46 10.46
CA GLY A 100 -25.86 -11.53 9.02
C GLY A 100 -24.76 -10.88 8.16
N GLY A 101 -23.90 -10.08 8.77
CA GLY A 101 -22.71 -9.47 8.17
C GLY A 101 -21.46 -10.33 8.30
N MET A 102 -20.30 -9.69 8.17
CA MET A 102 -18.99 -10.35 8.25
C MET A 102 -17.94 -9.48 8.91
N VAL A 103 -16.92 -10.13 9.44
CA VAL A 103 -15.70 -9.49 9.94
C VAL A 103 -14.50 -10.00 9.16
N MET A 104 -13.59 -9.09 8.80
CA MET A 104 -12.29 -9.42 8.21
C MET A 104 -11.21 -9.06 9.21
N GLU A 105 -10.44 -10.03 9.68
CA GLU A 105 -9.31 -9.83 10.59
C GLU A 105 -8.00 -9.80 9.80
N MET A 106 -7.18 -8.78 10.07
CA MET A 106 -5.99 -8.44 9.27
C MET A 106 -4.86 -7.97 10.17
N ARG A 107 -3.63 -8.15 9.68
CA ARG A 107 -2.42 -7.69 10.37
C ARG A 107 -1.41 -7.14 9.37
N ILE A 108 -0.98 -5.89 9.60
CA ILE A 108 0.03 -5.21 8.78
C ILE A 108 1.42 -5.77 9.11
N ARG A 109 2.29 -5.88 8.10
CA ARG A 109 3.70 -6.22 8.25
C ARG A 109 4.42 -5.30 9.24
N GLU A 110 5.34 -5.85 10.01
CA GLU A 110 6.06 -5.09 11.03
C GLU A 110 6.96 -4.03 10.38
N GLU A 111 7.64 -4.42 9.30
CA GLU A 111 8.55 -3.58 8.52
C GLU A 111 7.87 -2.49 7.69
N ALA A 112 6.54 -2.49 7.59
CA ALA A 112 5.81 -1.48 6.82
C ALA A 112 5.97 -0.08 7.45
N ALA A 113 6.63 0.80 6.71
CA ALA A 113 6.91 2.18 7.09
C ALA A 113 6.75 3.12 5.89
N TRP A 114 6.36 4.36 6.17
CA TRP A 114 6.33 5.45 5.20
C TRP A 114 7.74 5.95 4.89
N ASP A 115 7.89 6.74 3.82
CA ASP A 115 9.19 7.29 3.39
C ASP A 115 9.86 8.19 4.44
N ASN A 116 9.10 8.73 5.38
CA ASN A 116 9.62 9.50 6.52
C ASN A 116 10.10 8.61 7.69
N GLY A 117 10.04 7.28 7.54
CA GLY A 117 10.41 6.28 8.56
C GLY A 117 9.33 6.00 9.61
N THR A 118 8.19 6.67 9.58
CA THR A 118 7.08 6.38 10.52
C THR A 118 6.38 5.08 10.13
N PRO A 119 5.94 4.25 11.10
CA PRO A 119 5.29 2.99 10.79
C PRO A 119 3.94 3.20 10.09
N ILE A 120 3.65 2.34 9.10
CA ILE A 120 2.29 2.23 8.56
C ILE A 120 1.46 1.41 9.54
N THR A 121 0.31 1.93 9.95
CA THR A 121 -0.55 1.32 10.97
C THR A 121 -2.02 1.28 10.53
N ALA A 122 -2.85 0.55 11.28
CA ALA A 122 -4.28 0.53 11.08
C ALA A 122 -4.95 1.90 11.30
N HIS A 123 -4.28 2.86 11.94
CA HIS A 123 -4.76 4.23 12.03
C HIS A 123 -4.69 4.97 10.68
N ASP A 124 -3.73 4.66 9.82
CA ASP A 124 -3.67 5.18 8.44
C ASP A 124 -4.80 4.58 7.59
N VAL A 125 -5.08 3.28 7.79
CA VAL A 125 -6.20 2.57 7.17
C VAL A 125 -7.52 3.20 7.60
N ASP A 126 -7.76 3.33 8.89
CA ASP A 126 -8.97 3.94 9.44
C ASP A 126 -9.17 5.38 8.97
N TYR A 127 -8.10 6.19 8.98
CA TYR A 127 -8.12 7.54 8.42
C TYR A 127 -8.53 7.56 6.95
N THR A 128 -7.97 6.66 6.12
CA THR A 128 -8.30 6.57 4.70
C THR A 128 -9.79 6.34 4.48
N TYR A 129 -10.39 5.43 5.26
CA TYR A 129 -11.82 5.15 5.19
C TYR A 129 -12.68 6.30 5.72
N ARG A 130 -12.27 6.97 6.79
CA ARG A 130 -12.94 8.19 7.24
C ARG A 130 -12.89 9.28 6.19
N MET A 131 -11.77 9.47 5.50
CA MET A 131 -11.66 10.45 4.42
C MET A 131 -12.60 10.15 3.25
N ILE A 132 -12.77 8.88 2.88
CA ILE A 132 -13.73 8.46 1.85
C ILE A 132 -15.18 8.66 2.32
N LYS A 133 -15.46 8.44 3.60
CA LYS A 133 -16.81 8.59 4.17
C LYS A 133 -17.13 10.03 4.58
N ASN A 134 -16.13 10.90 4.69
CA ASN A 134 -16.29 12.31 4.98
C ASN A 134 -17.21 12.92 3.92
N PRO A 135 -18.37 13.46 4.31
CA PRO A 135 -19.35 13.96 3.36
C PRO A 135 -18.87 15.21 2.60
N PHE A 136 -17.93 15.98 3.15
CA PHE A 136 -17.31 17.17 2.54
C PHE A 136 -16.20 16.83 1.53
N SER A 137 -15.71 15.58 1.51
CA SER A 137 -14.70 15.17 0.55
C SER A 137 -15.29 14.88 -0.82
N GLU A 138 -14.54 15.18 -1.88
CA GLU A 138 -14.88 14.88 -3.28
C GLU A 138 -14.68 13.39 -3.61
N THR A 139 -15.31 12.51 -2.84
CA THR A 139 -15.15 11.05 -2.89
C THR A 139 -16.44 10.32 -3.24
N LEU A 140 -17.45 11.06 -3.74
CA LEU A 140 -18.78 10.52 -4.05
C LEU A 140 -18.74 9.31 -4.98
N HIS A 141 -17.81 9.27 -5.94
CA HIS A 141 -17.60 8.13 -6.84
C HIS A 141 -17.09 6.87 -6.13
N LYS A 142 -16.44 7.01 -4.98
CA LYS A 142 -15.85 5.91 -4.19
C LYS A 142 -16.81 5.32 -3.16
N ARG A 143 -17.63 6.15 -2.52
CA ARG A 143 -18.48 5.74 -1.38
C ARG A 143 -19.32 4.47 -1.62
N PRO A 144 -19.92 4.22 -2.81
CA PRO A 144 -20.70 3.00 -3.05
C PRO A 144 -19.92 1.70 -2.87
N TYR A 145 -18.62 1.69 -3.18
CA TYR A 145 -17.77 0.49 -3.03
C TYR A 145 -17.49 0.12 -1.57
N PHE A 146 -17.74 1.05 -0.65
CA PHE A 146 -17.42 0.94 0.76
C PHE A 146 -18.67 1.03 1.65
N GLU A 147 -19.87 1.03 1.08
CA GLU A 147 -21.13 1.25 1.81
C GLU A 147 -21.32 0.25 2.96
N ASP A 148 -20.96 -1.02 2.74
CA ASP A 148 -21.17 -2.07 3.73
C ASP A 148 -20.17 -2.04 4.90
N LEU A 149 -19.03 -1.36 4.77
CA LEU A 149 -18.07 -1.16 5.87
C LEU A 149 -18.66 -0.21 6.90
N ASP A 150 -18.88 -0.71 8.12
CA ASP A 150 -19.50 0.05 9.20
C ASP A 150 -18.52 0.54 10.25
N SER A 151 -17.57 -0.31 10.65
CA SER A 151 -16.58 0.06 11.65
C SER A 151 -15.25 -0.62 11.43
N ILE A 152 -14.21 0.03 11.94
CA ILE A 152 -12.84 -0.47 11.97
C ILE A 152 -12.46 -0.56 13.44
N TRP A 153 -12.14 -1.77 13.89
CA TRP A 153 -11.58 -1.99 15.21
C TRP A 153 -10.07 -2.09 15.09
N ILE A 154 -9.35 -1.39 15.94
CA ILE A 154 -7.88 -1.43 16.03
C ILE A 154 -7.52 -2.00 17.40
N ASP A 155 -6.56 -2.91 17.44
CA ASP A 155 -6.10 -3.49 18.69
C ASP A 155 -5.37 -2.41 19.52
N PRO A 156 -5.81 -2.14 20.77
CA PRO A 156 -5.21 -1.08 21.60
C PRO A 156 -3.77 -1.39 22.03
N TYR A 157 -3.33 -2.65 21.92
CA TYR A 157 -1.97 -3.07 22.25
C TYR A 157 -1.10 -3.29 21.01
N ASP A 158 -1.70 -3.20 19.82
CA ASP A 158 -1.04 -3.49 18.57
C ASP A 158 -1.69 -2.71 17.40
N PRO A 159 -1.15 -1.54 17.05
CA PRO A 159 -1.74 -0.68 16.03
C PRO A 159 -1.66 -1.27 14.62
N LYS A 160 -1.01 -2.43 14.42
CA LYS A 160 -0.97 -3.14 13.13
C LYS A 160 -2.02 -4.25 13.04
N HIS A 161 -2.72 -4.59 14.12
CA HIS A 161 -3.79 -5.57 14.16
C HIS A 161 -5.16 -4.87 14.16
N PHE A 162 -6.01 -5.22 13.20
CA PHE A 162 -7.29 -4.55 13.02
C PHE A 162 -8.33 -5.44 12.35
N LYS A 163 -9.58 -4.98 12.41
CA LYS A 163 -10.74 -5.67 11.85
C LYS A 163 -11.65 -4.71 11.12
N PHE A 164 -12.15 -5.15 9.96
CA PHE A 164 -13.29 -4.51 9.30
C PHE A 164 -14.56 -5.24 9.68
N TYR A 165 -15.55 -4.49 10.17
CA TYR A 165 -16.90 -5.00 10.39
C TYR A 165 -17.82 -4.49 9.29
N CYS A 166 -18.44 -5.43 8.58
CA CYS A 166 -19.37 -5.15 7.50
C CYS A 166 -20.80 -5.53 7.89
N LYS A 167 -21.79 -4.69 7.58
CA LYS A 167 -23.21 -4.96 7.89
C LYS A 167 -23.81 -6.12 7.12
N LYS A 168 -23.27 -6.41 5.94
CA LYS A 168 -23.77 -7.44 5.03
C LYS A 168 -22.63 -8.29 4.52
N GLN A 169 -22.98 -9.48 4.06
CA GLN A 169 -22.10 -10.30 3.26
C GLN A 169 -22.06 -9.75 1.84
N TYR A 170 -20.86 -9.43 1.37
CA TYR A 170 -20.66 -8.93 0.01
C TYR A 170 -19.46 -9.62 -0.62
N ILE A 171 -19.68 -10.25 -1.77
CA ILE A 171 -18.70 -11.12 -2.43
C ILE A 171 -17.45 -10.34 -2.88
N LEU A 172 -17.58 -9.06 -3.21
CA LEU A 172 -16.45 -8.21 -3.61
C LEU A 172 -15.89 -7.38 -2.45
N ALA A 173 -16.28 -7.67 -1.20
CA ALA A 173 -15.85 -6.83 -0.10
C ALA A 173 -14.36 -6.92 0.16
N GLU A 174 -13.75 -8.11 0.04
CA GLU A 174 -12.29 -8.24 0.20
C GLU A 174 -11.59 -7.39 -0.85
N SER A 175 -11.82 -7.65 -2.14
CA SER A 175 -11.18 -6.90 -3.21
C SER A 175 -11.45 -5.39 -3.13
N SER A 176 -12.68 -4.97 -2.80
CA SER A 176 -13.01 -3.55 -2.67
C SER A 176 -12.27 -2.92 -1.49
N LEU A 177 -12.31 -3.53 -0.31
CA LEU A 177 -11.77 -2.96 0.93
C LEU A 177 -10.25 -3.10 1.08
N THR A 178 -9.60 -3.98 0.33
CA THR A 178 -8.16 -4.21 0.52
C THR A 178 -7.30 -3.72 -0.63
N THR A 179 -7.89 -3.43 -1.79
CA THR A 179 -7.18 -2.79 -2.92
C THR A 179 -7.25 -1.26 -2.94
N GLN A 180 -7.90 -0.64 -1.95
CA GLN A 180 -7.87 0.80 -1.78
C GLN A 180 -6.47 1.25 -1.30
N HIS A 181 -5.89 2.24 -1.98
CA HIS A 181 -4.65 2.89 -1.55
C HIS A 181 -4.80 3.49 -0.17
N ILE A 182 -3.84 3.22 0.71
CA ILE A 182 -3.80 3.77 2.07
C ILE A 182 -3.12 5.13 2.04
N LEU A 183 -3.73 6.11 2.71
CA LEU A 183 -3.20 7.46 2.84
C LEU A 183 -2.35 7.61 4.11
N PRO A 184 -1.21 8.33 4.03
CA PRO A 184 -0.42 8.69 5.22
C PRO A 184 -1.15 9.74 6.06
N ARG A 185 -1.76 9.33 7.18
CA ARG A 185 -2.51 10.25 8.06
C ARG A 185 -1.66 11.42 8.50
N TYR A 186 -0.39 11.17 8.86
CA TYR A 186 0.55 12.21 9.31
C TYR A 186 0.72 13.37 8.31
N ARG A 187 0.47 13.13 7.01
CA ARG A 187 0.64 14.12 5.95
C ARG A 187 -0.67 14.79 5.55
N TYR A 188 -1.76 14.05 5.57
CA TYR A 188 -3.07 14.48 5.10
C TYR A 188 -3.98 15.05 6.19
N ASP A 189 -3.73 14.69 7.46
CA ASP A 189 -4.49 15.17 8.61
C ASP A 189 -3.56 15.39 9.82
N PRO A 190 -2.61 16.36 9.72
CA PRO A 190 -1.66 16.63 10.78
C PRO A 190 -2.31 17.22 12.04
N ASP A 191 -3.46 17.87 11.90
CA ASP A 191 -4.19 18.55 12.98
C ASP A 191 -5.30 17.66 13.60
N ASP A 192 -5.42 16.42 13.14
CA ASP A 192 -6.41 15.43 13.58
C ASP A 192 -7.87 15.89 13.47
N LEU A 193 -8.20 16.57 12.37
CA LEU A 193 -9.54 17.09 12.08
C LEU A 193 -10.57 15.98 11.97
N LEU A 194 -10.18 14.83 11.38
CA LEU A 194 -11.09 13.68 11.30
C LEU A 194 -11.14 12.87 12.60
N GLY A 195 -10.20 13.03 13.53
CA GLY A 195 -10.04 12.26 14.76
C GLY A 195 -11.32 12.04 15.58
N PRO A 196 -12.17 13.07 15.77
CA PRO A 196 -13.43 12.94 16.51
C PRO A 196 -14.48 12.05 15.86
N TYR A 197 -14.37 11.78 14.55
CA TYR A 197 -15.36 11.05 13.78
C TYR A 197 -14.89 9.61 13.55
N SER A 198 -15.81 8.66 13.60
CA SER A 198 -15.55 7.26 13.25
C SER A 198 -16.18 6.94 11.90
N VAL A 199 -15.77 5.83 11.26
CA VAL A 199 -16.45 5.32 10.06
C VAL A 199 -17.95 5.11 10.32
N THR A 200 -18.32 4.61 11.50
CA THR A 200 -19.71 4.40 11.91
C THR A 200 -20.47 5.72 12.00
N ASP A 201 -19.85 6.74 12.60
CA ASP A 201 -20.44 8.07 12.71
C ASP A 201 -20.65 8.71 11.32
N LEU A 202 -19.63 8.70 10.46
CA LEU A 202 -19.72 9.30 9.12
C LEU A 202 -20.76 8.59 8.24
N ASN A 203 -20.90 7.27 8.37
CA ASN A 203 -21.97 6.52 7.71
C ASN A 203 -23.38 6.92 8.20
N ALA A 204 -23.55 7.16 9.51
CA ALA A 204 -24.85 7.44 10.12
C ALA A 204 -25.26 8.92 10.03
N ASN A 205 -24.28 9.82 10.18
CA ASN A 205 -24.49 11.24 10.42
C ASN A 205 -23.87 12.14 9.34
N GLY A 206 -23.27 11.60 8.27
CA GLY A 206 -22.63 12.42 7.24
C GLY A 206 -23.52 13.51 6.63
N ALA A 207 -24.79 13.21 6.34
CA ALA A 207 -25.74 14.22 5.84
C ALA A 207 -25.99 15.34 6.87
N LYS A 208 -26.10 14.98 8.15
CA LYS A 208 -26.29 15.95 9.23
C LYS A 208 -25.07 16.85 9.39
N HIS A 209 -23.86 16.30 9.33
CA HIS A 209 -22.62 17.07 9.39
C HIS A 209 -22.53 18.12 8.28
N LEU A 210 -22.99 17.78 7.06
CA LEU A 210 -23.10 18.76 5.96
C LEU A 210 -24.09 19.89 6.26
N GLU A 211 -25.27 19.54 6.78
CA GLU A 211 -26.32 20.52 7.10
C GLU A 211 -25.89 21.50 8.20
N GLU A 212 -25.11 21.02 9.18
CA GLU A 212 -24.58 21.83 10.27
C GLU A 212 -23.39 22.70 9.85
N GLY A 213 -22.88 22.55 8.62
CA GLY A 213 -21.77 23.35 8.09
C GLY A 213 -20.50 23.19 8.91
N ASN A 214 -20.24 21.97 9.38
CA ASN A 214 -19.10 21.68 10.24
C ASN A 214 -17.78 21.89 9.47
N GLU A 215 -17.20 23.08 9.60
CA GLU A 215 -15.99 23.51 8.87
C GLU A 215 -14.74 22.71 9.27
N ASP A 216 -14.80 21.94 10.36
CA ASP A 216 -13.72 21.03 10.79
C ASP A 216 -13.72 19.71 9.99
N LEU A 217 -14.70 19.46 9.12
CA LEU A 217 -14.81 18.31 8.22
C LEU A 217 -14.50 18.65 6.76
#